data_AF-A0A090KZ77-F1
#
_entry.id   AF-A0A090KZ77-F1
#
_cell.length_a   1.000
_cell.length_b   1.000
_cell.length_c   1.000
_cell.angle_alpha   90.00
_cell.angle_beta   90.00
_cell.angle_gamma   90.00
#
_symmetry.space_group_name_H-M   'P 1'
#
loop_
_entity.id
_entity.type
_entity.pdbx_description
1 polymer ?
#
loop_
_entity_poly.entity_id
_entity_poly.type
_entity_poly.pdbx_seq_one_letter_code
_entity_poly.pdbx_strand_id
1 'polypeptide(L)'
;MGKPETEKKEKVSKKKSNYFEKKFAHKKRKKVTAAVNEFKNAQETYKRLKKQEEDERERKKREMEKRREKMEEYNHIKKDMNNALRKRNRKGQPNLGAQVEVLLKKIERKNQQ
;
A
#
# COMPACT_ATOMS: atom_id res chain seq x y z
N MET A 1 31.83 -7.91 78.25
CA MET A 1 31.23 -7.00 77.24
C MET A 1 31.10 -7.77 75.94
N GLY A 2 29.90 -8.15 75.51
CA GLY A 2 29.75 -8.99 74.31
C GLY A 2 28.43 -8.76 73.60
N LYS A 3 28.41 -7.81 72.66
CA LYS A 3 27.42 -7.76 71.57
C LYS A 3 28.07 -7.20 70.31
N PRO A 4 28.54 -8.06 69.36
CA PRO A 4 28.79 -7.57 68.00
C PRO A 4 28.27 -8.45 66.85
N GLU A 5 27.78 -9.66 67.09
CA GLU A 5 27.46 -10.59 65.99
C GLU A 5 26.06 -10.43 65.39
N THR A 6 25.04 -10.16 66.20
CA THR A 6 23.65 -10.09 65.75
C THR A 6 23.37 -8.84 64.90
N GLU A 7 23.92 -7.69 65.26
CA GLU A 7 23.78 -6.45 64.47
C GLU A 7 24.50 -6.51 63.11
N LYS A 8 25.63 -7.21 63.02
CA LYS A 8 26.35 -7.40 61.76
C LYS A 8 25.56 -8.31 60.81
N LYS A 9 24.95 -9.39 61.32
CA LYS A 9 24.10 -10.29 60.55
C LYS A 9 22.83 -9.60 60.03
N GLU A 10 22.21 -8.74 60.83
CA GLU A 10 21.08 -7.91 60.38
C GLU A 10 21.46 -6.86 59.31
N LYS A 11 22.59 -6.18 59.45
CA LYS A 11 23.03 -5.18 58.45
C LYS A 11 23.35 -5.82 57.11
N VAL A 12 23.90 -7.05 57.11
CA VAL A 12 24.16 -7.82 55.88
C VAL A 12 22.87 -8.34 55.26
N SER A 13 21.88 -8.79 56.05
CA SER A 13 20.59 -9.21 55.52
C SER A 13 19.79 -8.04 54.93
N LYS A 14 19.77 -6.87 55.60
CA LYS A 14 19.16 -5.62 55.10
C LYS A 14 19.85 -5.06 53.85
N LYS A 15 21.17 -5.25 53.70
CA LYS A 15 21.90 -4.91 52.46
C LYS A 15 21.57 -5.87 51.31
N LYS A 16 21.47 -7.18 51.59
CA LYS A 16 21.09 -8.18 50.59
C LYS A 16 19.65 -7.98 50.10
N SER A 17 18.68 -7.72 50.98
CA SER A 17 17.29 -7.44 50.58
C SER A 17 17.19 -6.20 49.67
N ASN A 18 17.89 -5.11 50.03
CA ASN A 18 17.98 -3.89 49.22
C ASN A 18 18.58 -4.12 47.83
N TYR A 19 19.59 -5.01 47.71
CA TYR A 19 20.17 -5.35 46.41
C TYR A 19 19.17 -6.09 45.51
N PHE A 20 18.46 -7.08 46.07
CA PHE A 20 17.45 -7.82 45.32
C PHE A 20 16.30 -6.90 44.87
N GLU A 21 15.74 -6.09 45.76
CA GLU A 21 14.68 -5.14 45.41
C GLU A 21 15.11 -4.17 44.29
N LYS A 22 16.31 -3.60 44.38
CA LYS A 22 16.85 -2.70 43.34
C LYS A 22 17.10 -3.44 42.02
N LYS A 23 17.60 -4.68 42.06
CA LYS A 23 17.82 -5.51 40.85
C LYS A 23 16.52 -5.88 40.16
N PHE A 24 15.48 -6.25 40.91
CA PHE A 24 14.15 -6.55 40.36
C PHE A 24 13.46 -5.29 39.83
N ALA A 25 13.60 -4.14 40.51
CA ALA A 25 13.10 -2.85 40.02
C ALA A 25 13.77 -2.44 38.69
N HIS A 26 15.09 -2.59 38.59
CA HIS A 26 15.83 -2.33 37.35
C HIS A 26 15.43 -3.29 36.20
N LYS A 27 15.22 -4.58 36.50
CA LYS A 27 14.71 -5.57 35.52
C LYS A 27 13.30 -5.20 35.04
N LYS A 28 12.42 -4.74 35.94
CA LYS A 28 11.07 -4.25 35.58
C LYS A 28 11.15 -3.00 34.70
N ARG A 29 11.98 -2.01 35.05
CA ARG A 29 12.18 -0.80 34.22
C ARG A 29 12.68 -1.13 32.82
N LYS A 30 13.67 -2.02 32.69
CA LYS A 30 14.18 -2.49 31.39
C LYS A 30 13.10 -3.14 30.52
N LYS A 31 12.22 -3.94 31.12
CA LYS A 31 11.08 -4.56 30.41
C LYS A 31 10.08 -3.51 29.92
N VAL A 32 9.74 -2.53 30.75
CA VAL A 32 8.81 -1.45 30.37
C VAL A 32 9.40 -0.60 29.25
N THR A 33 10.68 -0.22 29.32
CA THR A 33 11.33 0.54 28.25
C THR A 33 11.40 -0.25 26.94
N ALA A 34 11.65 -1.56 27.01
CA ALA A 34 11.64 -2.43 25.83
C ALA A 34 10.25 -2.48 25.18
N ALA A 35 9.19 -2.68 25.98
CA ALA A 35 7.81 -2.71 25.49
C ALA A 35 7.38 -1.35 24.88
N VAL A 36 7.78 -0.23 25.48
CA VAL A 36 7.49 1.11 24.93
C VAL A 36 8.21 1.31 23.59
N ASN A 37 9.47 0.89 23.48
CA ASN A 37 10.22 0.99 22.23
C ASN A 37 9.63 0.09 21.13
N GLU A 38 9.24 -1.14 21.48
CA GLU A 38 8.58 -2.07 20.57
C GLU A 38 7.23 -1.51 20.07
N PHE A 39 6.43 -0.93 20.98
CA PHE A 39 5.18 -0.28 20.62
C PHE A 39 5.40 0.91 19.66
N LYS A 40 6.40 1.75 19.93
CA LYS A 40 6.76 2.86 19.02
C LYS A 40 7.17 2.35 17.64
N ASN A 41 8.02 1.32 17.59
CA ASN A 41 8.45 0.70 16.34
C ASN A 41 7.27 0.10 15.57
N ALA A 42 6.34 -0.55 16.26
CA ALA A 42 5.13 -1.09 15.67
C ALA A 42 4.22 0.01 15.10
N GLN A 43 4.04 1.11 15.83
CA GLN A 43 3.29 2.28 15.34
C GLN A 43 3.93 2.91 14.10
N GLU A 44 5.25 3.06 14.09
CA GLU A 44 5.96 3.57 12.91
C GLU A 44 5.82 2.63 11.71
N THR A 45 5.96 1.33 11.94
CA THR A 45 5.81 0.31 10.89
C THR A 45 4.39 0.33 10.31
N TYR A 46 3.37 0.41 11.16
CA TYR A 46 1.98 0.53 10.74
C TYR A 46 1.75 1.78 9.88
N LYS A 47 2.29 2.95 10.28
CA LYS A 47 2.19 4.17 9.49
C LYS A 47 2.84 4.02 8.11
N ARG A 48 4.01 3.37 8.03
CA ARG A 48 4.70 3.10 6.76
C ARG A 48 3.89 2.18 5.86
N LEU A 49 3.37 1.07 6.41
CA LEU A 49 2.55 0.11 5.66
C LEU A 49 1.27 0.75 5.14
N LYS A 50 0.59 1.55 5.98
CA LYS A 50 -0.62 2.26 5.57
C LYS A 50 -0.36 3.22 4.41
N LYS A 51 0.75 3.97 4.46
CA LYS A 51 1.15 4.85 3.36
C LYS A 51 1.44 4.05 2.08
N GLN A 52 2.16 2.95 2.18
CA GLN A 52 2.44 2.08 1.02
C GLN A 52 1.15 1.50 0.42
N GLU A 53 0.18 1.10 1.24
CA GLU A 53 -1.11 0.61 0.76
C GLU A 53 -1.89 1.70 0.01
N GLU A 54 -1.89 2.93 0.53
CA GLU A 54 -2.52 4.09 -0.12
C GLU A 54 -1.85 4.39 -1.48
N ASP A 55 -0.52 4.44 -1.52
CA ASP A 55 0.27 4.67 -2.74
C ASP A 55 0.01 3.55 -3.79
N GLU A 56 -0.01 2.29 -3.36
CA GLU A 56 -0.34 1.16 -4.25
C GLU A 56 -1.77 1.22 -4.77
N ARG A 57 -2.72 1.58 -3.92
CA ARG A 57 -4.13 1.72 -4.29
C ARG A 57 -4.30 2.81 -5.33
N GLU A 58 -3.64 3.95 -5.17
CA GLU A 58 -3.62 5.02 -6.17
C GLU A 58 -2.98 4.55 -7.48
N ARG A 59 -1.84 3.86 -7.41
CA ARG A 59 -1.17 3.33 -8.61
C ARG A 59 -2.10 2.39 -9.39
N LYS A 60 -2.76 1.46 -8.69
CA LYS A 60 -3.73 0.52 -9.27
C LYS A 60 -4.91 1.27 -9.89
N LYS A 61 -5.44 2.30 -9.22
CA LYS A 61 -6.53 3.13 -9.79
C LYS A 61 -6.11 3.80 -11.10
N ARG A 62 -4.94 4.44 -11.13
CA ARG A 62 -4.42 5.11 -12.34
C ARG A 62 -4.17 4.11 -13.47
N GLU A 63 -3.68 2.91 -13.15
CA GLU A 63 -3.48 1.85 -14.15
C GLU A 63 -4.80 1.34 -14.71
N MET A 64 -5.80 1.11 -13.85
CA MET A 64 -7.15 0.71 -14.28
C MET A 64 -7.82 1.78 -15.13
N GLU A 65 -7.67 3.06 -14.78
CA GLU A 65 -8.21 4.18 -15.54
C GLU A 65 -7.57 4.25 -16.94
N LYS A 66 -6.23 4.22 -17.03
CA LYS A 66 -5.52 4.15 -18.33
C LYS A 66 -5.94 2.95 -19.17
N ARG A 67 -6.12 1.79 -18.55
CA ARG A 67 -6.59 0.58 -19.25
C ARG A 67 -8.02 0.76 -19.75
N ARG A 68 -8.88 1.37 -18.93
CA ARG A 68 -10.27 1.66 -19.28
C ARG A 68 -10.35 2.65 -20.44
N GLU A 69 -9.61 3.74 -20.40
CA GLU A 69 -9.54 4.73 -21.49
C GLU A 69 -9.14 4.07 -22.82
N LYS A 70 -8.07 3.26 -22.81
CA LYS A 70 -7.64 2.51 -24.02
C LYS A 70 -8.71 1.55 -24.53
N MET A 71 -9.42 0.87 -23.63
CA MET A 71 -10.50 -0.03 -23.99
C MET A 71 -11.72 0.71 -24.53
N GLU A 72 -12.07 1.86 -23.95
CA GLU A 72 -13.15 2.72 -24.42
C GLU A 72 -12.84 3.28 -25.82
N GLU A 73 -11.60 3.73 -26.05
CA GLU A 73 -11.16 4.17 -27.38
C GLU A 73 -11.26 3.03 -28.41
N TYR A 74 -10.74 1.85 -28.08
CA TYR A 74 -10.83 0.68 -28.95
C TYR A 74 -12.29 0.32 -29.27
N ASN A 75 -13.15 0.31 -28.25
CA ASN A 75 -14.58 0.00 -28.42
C ASN A 75 -15.28 1.05 -29.29
N HIS A 76 -14.94 2.33 -29.14
CA HIS A 76 -15.47 3.41 -29.99
C HIS A 76 -15.09 3.18 -31.46
N ILE A 77 -13.81 2.91 -31.74
CA ILE A 77 -13.33 2.61 -33.10
C ILE A 77 -14.07 1.41 -33.68
N LYS A 78 -14.18 0.33 -32.90
CA LYS A 78 -14.86 -0.90 -33.34
C LYS A 78 -16.33 -0.62 -33.66
N LYS A 79 -17.01 0.21 -32.85
CA LYS A 79 -18.40 0.59 -33.07
C LYS A 79 -18.55 1.42 -34.35
N ASP A 80 -17.69 2.40 -34.59
CA ASP A 80 -17.71 3.22 -35.80
C ASP A 80 -17.49 2.39 -37.06
N MET A 81 -16.53 1.47 -37.01
CA MET A 81 -16.25 0.53 -38.09
C MET A 81 -17.45 -0.37 -38.37
N ASN A 82 -18.05 -0.96 -37.33
CA ASN A 82 -19.26 -1.78 -37.48
C ASN A 82 -20.43 -0.97 -38.06
N ASN A 83 -20.60 0.28 -37.63
CA ASN A 83 -21.65 1.15 -38.15
C ASN A 83 -21.42 1.45 -39.65
N ALA A 84 -20.20 1.76 -40.05
CA ALA A 84 -19.86 1.99 -41.46
C ALA A 84 -20.09 0.75 -42.32
N LEU A 85 -19.71 -0.44 -41.83
CA LEU A 85 -19.95 -1.71 -42.54
C LEU A 85 -21.44 -2.05 -42.66
N ARG A 86 -22.26 -1.63 -41.69
CA ARG A 86 -23.72 -1.82 -41.73
C ARG A 86 -24.43 -0.82 -42.64
N LYS A 87 -23.84 0.35 -42.93
CA LYS A 87 -24.44 1.35 -43.82
C LYS A 87 -24.60 0.81 -45.23
N ARG A 88 -25.81 0.96 -45.78
CA ARG A 88 -26.15 0.61 -47.15
C ARG A 88 -26.61 1.85 -47.92
N ASN A 89 -26.40 1.85 -49.22
CA ASN A 89 -26.93 2.89 -50.11
C ASN A 89 -28.44 2.69 -50.37
N ARG A 90 -29.08 3.61 -51.09
CA ARG A 90 -30.52 3.50 -51.44
C ARG A 90 -30.87 2.23 -52.23
N LYS A 91 -29.90 1.63 -52.92
CA LYS A 91 -30.02 0.37 -53.66
C LYS A 91 -29.73 -0.87 -52.80
N GLY A 92 -29.52 -0.70 -51.49
CA GLY A 92 -29.25 -1.79 -50.55
C GLY A 92 -27.83 -2.35 -50.58
N GLN A 93 -26.93 -1.82 -51.40
CA GLN A 93 -25.54 -2.25 -51.47
C GLN A 93 -24.70 -1.62 -50.35
N PRO A 94 -23.58 -2.23 -49.95
CA PRO A 94 -22.67 -1.64 -48.97
C PRO A 94 -22.23 -0.22 -49.36
N ASN A 95 -22.22 0.70 -48.40
CA ASN A 95 -21.78 2.08 -48.65
C ASN A 95 -20.23 2.15 -48.60
N LEU A 96 -19.60 2.06 -49.77
CA LEU A 96 -18.14 2.13 -49.92
C LEU A 96 -17.54 3.43 -49.36
N GLY A 97 -18.23 4.57 -49.51
CA GLY A 97 -17.75 5.85 -48.99
C GLY A 97 -17.61 5.84 -47.47
N ALA A 98 -18.60 5.26 -46.77
CA ALA A 98 -18.53 5.09 -45.32
C ALA A 98 -17.38 4.16 -44.89
N GLN A 99 -17.10 3.12 -45.68
CA GLN A 99 -15.99 2.19 -45.39
C GLN A 99 -14.62 2.85 -45.61
N VAL A 100 -14.48 3.65 -46.67
CA VAL A 100 -13.26 4.42 -46.96
C VAL A 100 -12.98 5.41 -45.84
N GLU A 101 -13.99 6.12 -45.33
CA GLU A 101 -13.83 7.06 -44.21
C GLU A 101 -13.24 6.40 -42.96
N VAL A 102 -13.70 5.19 -42.61
CA VAL A 102 -13.14 4.42 -41.49
C VAL A 102 -11.71 3.98 -41.76
N LEU A 103 -11.39 3.60 -43.00
CA LEU A 103 -10.05 3.22 -43.40
C LEU A 103 -9.07 4.40 -43.26
N LEU A 104 -9.47 5.59 -43.72
CA LEU A 104 -8.68 6.82 -43.60
C LEU A 104 -8.43 7.17 -42.13
N LYS A 105 -9.46 7.16 -41.29
CA LYS A 105 -9.33 7.37 -39.83
C LYS A 105 -8.37 6.37 -39.19
N LYS A 106 -8.33 5.11 -39.66
CA LYS A 106 -7.40 4.09 -39.16
C LYS A 106 -5.95 4.38 -39.58
N ILE A 107 -5.74 4.90 -40.78
CA ILE A 107 -4.40 5.29 -41.26
C ILE A 107 -3.92 6.53 -40.51
N GLU A 108 -4.75 7.56 -40.34
CA GLU A 108 -4.41 8.77 -39.60
C GLU A 108 -3.97 8.45 -38.17
N ARG A 109 -4.70 7.58 -37.47
CA ARG A 109 -4.31 7.14 -36.11
C ARG A 109 -3.00 6.38 -36.08
N LYS A 110 -2.73 5.52 -37.07
CA LYS A 110 -1.44 4.82 -37.18
C LYS A 110 -0.27 5.77 -37.39
N ASN A 111 -0.50 6.92 -38.02
CA ASN A 111 0.52 7.94 -38.24
C ASN A 111 0.69 8.89 -37.04
N GLN A 112 -0.25 8.90 -36.08
CA GLN A 112 -0.22 9.72 -34.87
C GLN A 112 0.32 8.98 -33.62
N GLN A 113 0.46 7.65 -33.70
CA GLN A 113 1.08 6.80 -32.68
C GLN A 113 2.59 6.67 -32.91
#